data_AF-A0A8T2KIY9-F1
#
_entry.id   AF-A0A8T2KIY9-F1
#
_cell.length_a   1.000
_cell.length_b   1.000
_cell.length_c   1.000
_cell.angle_alpha   90.00
_cell.angle_beta   90.00
_cell.angle_gamma   90.00
#
_symmetry.space_group_name_H-M   'P 1'
#
loop_
_entity.id
_entity.type
_entity.pdbx_description
1 polymer ?
#
loop_
_entity_poly.entity_id
_entity_poly.type
_entity_poly.pdbx_seq_one_letter_code
_entity_poly.pdbx_strand_id
1 'polypeptide(L)'
;MNTYIQWRSAYSKIILLQAKHIPENVHQSAQKAFLSLFHHGCLFRDLVRLKGKDILTPVSRILIGNPGCTYKYLNTRLFAVPWGSEDLSISHTESFKAFSDLNEFLYSQTLCELQNYKNTQEDANIVESSGMKGNIKWNQNSSALKDEKKDICCMDLYNVTLINYMDPQDMDYLKEEPYFGMGKMAVSWHHDENLVEQSTVAVYNYTYEESASNQYVKEDPTSWHVGLKIAWDAKTPGLIVPLNSGDSYFML
;
A
#
# COMPACT_ATOMS: atom_id res chain seq x y z
N MET A 1 8.14 1.91 24.80
CA MET A 1 8.70 0.76 24.05
C MET A 1 9.35 1.35 22.80
N ASN A 2 10.56 0.91 22.42
CA ASN A 2 11.21 1.43 21.21
C ASN A 2 10.34 1.07 19.99
N THR A 3 9.89 2.06 19.22
CA THR A 3 9.03 1.90 18.03
C THR A 3 9.57 0.84 17.06
N TYR A 4 10.90 0.76 16.94
CA TYR A 4 11.58 -0.24 16.11
C TYR A 4 11.40 -1.68 16.61
N ILE A 5 11.47 -1.90 17.94
CA ILE A 5 11.26 -3.22 18.54
C ILE A 5 9.80 -3.65 18.35
N GLN A 6 8.86 -2.72 18.51
CA GLN A 6 7.44 -2.98 18.32
C GLN A 6 7.12 -3.30 16.85
N TRP A 7 7.72 -2.57 15.90
CA TRP A 7 7.59 -2.88 14.48
C TRP A 7 8.05 -4.31 14.20
N ARG A 8 9.27 -4.68 14.58
CA ARG A 8 9.81 -6.02 14.27
C ARG A 8 9.05 -7.16 14.95
N SER A 9 8.42 -6.93 16.11
CA SER A 9 7.73 -7.99 16.86
C SER A 9 6.25 -8.15 16.50
N ALA A 10 5.53 -7.05 16.25
CA ALA A 10 4.07 -7.08 16.05
C ALA A 10 3.62 -6.71 14.64
N TYR A 11 4.49 -6.07 13.84
CA TYR A 11 4.16 -5.55 12.50
C TYR A 11 5.23 -5.92 11.46
N SER A 12 5.87 -7.08 11.60
CA SER A 12 7.01 -7.51 10.77
C SER A 12 6.70 -7.67 9.28
N LYS A 13 5.42 -7.79 8.92
CA LYS A 13 4.92 -7.88 7.54
C LYS A 13 4.62 -6.53 6.89
N ILE A 14 4.98 -5.44 7.56
CA ILE A 14 4.93 -4.09 7.01
C ILE A 14 6.33 -3.65 6.67
N ILE A 15 6.56 -3.34 5.39
CA ILE A 15 7.85 -2.90 4.87
C ILE A 15 7.72 -1.47 4.38
N LEU A 16 8.73 -0.64 4.67
CA LEU A 16 8.83 0.74 4.18
C LEU A 16 10.02 0.85 3.23
N LEU A 17 9.77 1.30 2.01
CA LEU A 17 10.76 1.65 1.01
C LEU A 17 10.80 3.17 0.89
N GLN A 18 11.83 3.78 1.46
CA GLN A 18 12.02 5.24 1.40
C GLN A 18 12.23 5.71 -0.03
N ALA A 19 11.73 6.91 -0.36
CA ALA A 19 11.79 7.54 -1.68
C ALA A 19 13.18 7.48 -2.32
N LYS A 20 14.24 7.73 -1.54
CA LYS A 20 15.64 7.70 -2.02
C LYS A 20 16.09 6.38 -2.66
N HIS A 21 15.36 5.28 -2.45
CA HIS A 21 15.65 3.97 -3.03
C HIS A 21 14.80 3.67 -4.28
N ILE A 22 13.88 4.55 -4.65
CA ILE A 22 13.06 4.43 -5.85
C ILE A 22 13.74 5.26 -6.97
N PRO A 23 13.84 4.74 -8.20
CA PRO A 23 14.46 5.48 -9.29
C PRO A 23 13.74 6.81 -9.59
N GLU A 24 14.52 7.87 -9.80
CA GLU A 24 14.01 9.23 -10.04
C GLU A 24 13.03 9.29 -11.24
N ASN A 25 13.28 8.52 -12.29
CA ASN A 25 12.37 8.46 -13.45
C ASN A 25 11.00 7.86 -13.09
N VAL A 26 10.94 6.91 -12.15
CA VAL A 26 9.69 6.34 -11.65
C VAL A 26 8.92 7.40 -10.86
N HIS A 27 9.60 8.15 -9.98
CA HIS A 27 9.00 9.28 -9.27
C HIS A 27 8.41 10.31 -10.23
N GLN A 28 9.22 10.82 -11.15
CA GLN A 28 8.80 11.86 -12.08
C GLN A 28 7.62 11.43 -12.94
N SER A 29 7.61 10.20 -13.43
CA SER A 29 6.52 9.65 -14.24
C SER A 29 5.23 9.54 -13.42
N ALA A 30 5.28 8.92 -12.25
CA ALA A 30 4.12 8.72 -11.39
C ALA A 30 3.54 10.04 -10.87
N GLN A 31 4.38 10.97 -10.42
CA GLN A 31 3.95 12.27 -9.89
C GLN A 31 3.29 13.13 -10.97
N LYS A 32 3.85 13.17 -12.19
CA LYS A 32 3.22 13.83 -13.34
C LYS A 32 1.87 13.21 -13.68
N ALA A 33 1.75 11.88 -13.60
CA ALA A 33 0.50 11.18 -13.84
C ALA A 33 -0.57 11.51 -12.79
N PHE A 34 -0.22 11.59 -11.50
CA PHE A 34 -1.14 12.05 -10.46
C PHE A 34 -1.66 13.47 -10.74
N LEU A 35 -0.77 14.40 -11.05
CA LEU A 35 -1.15 15.79 -11.35
C LEU A 35 -2.02 15.88 -12.60
N SER A 36 -1.70 15.11 -13.64
CA SER A 36 -2.53 15.01 -14.85
C SER A 36 -3.95 14.54 -14.51
N LEU A 37 -4.12 13.45 -13.77
CA LEU A 37 -5.45 12.99 -13.36
C LEU A 37 -6.21 14.03 -12.53
N PHE A 38 -5.51 14.73 -11.64
CA PHE A 38 -6.08 15.79 -10.83
C PHE A 38 -6.57 16.97 -11.69
N HIS A 39 -5.73 17.51 -12.56
CA HIS A 39 -6.06 18.65 -13.43
C HIS A 39 -7.19 18.34 -14.42
N HIS A 40 -7.34 17.08 -14.85
CA HIS A 40 -8.42 16.64 -15.73
C HIS A 40 -9.69 16.22 -14.98
N GLY A 41 -9.74 16.35 -13.65
CA GLY A 41 -10.94 16.05 -12.86
C GLY A 41 -11.32 14.57 -12.89
N CYS A 42 -10.34 13.66 -12.99
CA CYS A 42 -10.59 12.23 -13.10
C CYS A 42 -10.89 11.53 -11.77
N LEU A 43 -10.73 12.22 -10.64
CA LEU A 43 -10.91 11.64 -9.31
C LEU A 43 -12.24 12.08 -8.69
N PHE A 44 -13.00 11.11 -8.18
CA PHE A 44 -14.34 11.34 -7.65
C PHE A 44 -14.48 10.79 -6.24
N ARG A 45 -15.28 11.48 -5.41
CA ARG A 45 -15.66 10.94 -4.11
C ARG A 45 -16.71 9.86 -4.33
N ASP A 46 -16.49 8.70 -3.74
CA ASP A 46 -17.41 7.58 -3.89
C ASP A 46 -18.60 7.75 -2.95
N LEU A 47 -19.81 7.57 -3.48
CA LEU A 47 -21.01 7.39 -2.67
C LEU A 47 -21.07 5.92 -2.23
N VAL A 48 -20.77 5.67 -0.96
CA VAL A 48 -20.71 4.34 -0.36
C VAL A 48 -21.82 4.12 0.65
N ARG A 49 -22.19 2.86 0.91
CA ARG A 49 -23.21 2.52 1.90
C ARG A 49 -22.59 1.89 3.13
N LEU A 50 -22.56 2.62 4.24
CA LEU A 50 -22.04 2.17 5.53
C LEU A 50 -23.18 2.08 6.55
N LYS A 51 -23.41 0.89 7.11
CA LYS A 51 -24.46 0.64 8.12
C LYS A 51 -25.85 1.18 7.69
N GLY A 52 -26.19 1.00 6.41
CA GLY A 52 -27.47 1.43 5.83
C GLY A 52 -27.58 2.92 5.52
N LYS A 53 -26.50 3.70 5.67
CA LYS A 53 -26.46 5.13 5.31
C LYS A 53 -25.57 5.37 4.11
N ASP A 54 -26.01 6.24 3.21
CA ASP A 54 -25.23 6.69 2.06
C ASP A 54 -24.31 7.82 2.51
N ILE A 55 -23.01 7.66 2.27
CA ILE A 55 -21.95 8.54 2.74
C ILE A 55 -20.98 8.77 1.60
N LEU A 56 -20.57 10.02 1.37
CA LEU A 56 -19.47 10.33 0.47
C LEU A 56 -18.12 10.13 1.19
N THR A 57 -17.20 9.43 0.56
CA THR A 57 -15.85 9.26 1.10
C THR A 57 -15.13 10.61 1.21
N PRO A 58 -14.33 10.90 2.24
CA PRO A 58 -13.53 12.12 2.29
C PRO A 58 -12.50 12.19 1.15
N VAL A 59 -11.95 11.03 0.78
CA VAL A 59 -10.97 10.84 -0.29
C VAL A 59 -11.66 10.70 -1.64
N SER A 60 -11.12 11.38 -2.66
CA SER A 60 -11.47 11.21 -4.08
C SER A 60 -10.61 10.11 -4.71
N ARG A 61 -11.20 9.32 -5.62
CA ARG A 61 -10.60 8.11 -6.15
C ARG A 61 -10.83 7.91 -7.63
N ILE A 62 -9.97 7.08 -8.22
CA ILE A 62 -10.14 6.45 -9.52
C ILE A 62 -9.52 5.06 -9.47
N LEU A 63 -10.21 4.07 -10.05
CA LEU A 63 -9.68 2.72 -10.24
C LEU A 63 -9.01 2.65 -11.62
N ILE A 64 -7.76 2.23 -11.66
CA ILE A 64 -7.00 1.98 -12.90
C ILE A 64 -6.50 0.54 -12.87
N GLY A 65 -6.42 -0.14 -14.02
CA GLY A 65 -5.96 -1.53 -14.02
C GLY A 65 -6.06 -2.24 -15.34
N ASN A 66 -6.12 -3.57 -15.29
CA ASN A 66 -6.34 -4.41 -16.45
C ASN A 66 -7.73 -4.16 -17.08
N PRO A 67 -7.85 -4.19 -18.41
CA PRO A 67 -9.15 -4.05 -19.08
C PRO A 67 -10.19 -5.05 -18.57
N GLY A 68 -11.39 -4.54 -18.26
CA GLY A 68 -12.50 -5.35 -17.75
C GLY A 68 -12.42 -5.71 -16.27
N CYS A 69 -11.34 -5.37 -15.56
CA CYS A 69 -11.26 -5.56 -14.12
C CYS A 69 -12.16 -4.59 -13.36
N THR A 70 -12.64 -5.05 -12.21
CA THR A 70 -13.45 -4.27 -11.28
C THR A 70 -13.00 -4.57 -9.86
N TYR A 71 -13.11 -3.59 -8.98
CA TYR A 71 -12.80 -3.72 -7.56
C TYR A 71 -14.02 -3.30 -6.74
N LYS A 72 -14.44 -4.13 -5.79
CA LYS A 72 -15.61 -3.83 -4.95
C LYS A 72 -15.13 -3.48 -3.55
N TYR A 73 -15.65 -2.42 -2.97
CA TYR A 73 -15.42 -2.08 -1.57
C TYR A 73 -16.63 -1.29 -1.03
N LEU A 74 -16.98 -1.47 0.24
CA LEU A 74 -18.11 -0.77 0.89
C LEU A 74 -19.43 -0.85 0.09
N ASN A 75 -19.66 -2.02 -0.51
CA ASN A 75 -20.78 -2.32 -1.41
C ASN A 75 -20.84 -1.51 -2.73
N THR A 76 -19.79 -0.79 -3.09
CA THR A 76 -19.65 -0.06 -4.35
C THR A 76 -18.68 -0.82 -5.26
N ARG A 77 -19.08 -1.13 -6.50
CA ARG A 77 -18.19 -1.73 -7.52
C ARG A 77 -17.61 -0.63 -8.40
N LEU A 78 -16.30 -0.46 -8.33
CA LEU A 78 -15.53 0.41 -9.20
C LEU A 78 -15.10 -0.35 -10.46
N PHE A 79 -15.07 0.36 -11.59
CA PHE A 79 -14.65 -0.17 -12.88
C PHE A 79 -13.30 0.43 -13.27
N ALA A 80 -12.36 -0.42 -13.66
CA ALA A 80 -11.00 0.02 -13.92
C ALA A 80 -10.95 0.80 -15.24
N VAL A 81 -10.34 1.98 -15.21
CA VAL A 81 -9.85 2.64 -16.42
C VAL A 81 -8.58 1.91 -16.86
N PRO A 82 -8.50 1.41 -18.09
CA PRO A 82 -7.44 0.49 -18.47
C PRO A 82 -6.09 1.19 -18.72
N TRP A 83 -4.99 0.64 -18.21
CA TRP A 83 -3.65 1.23 -18.30
C TRP A 83 -2.82 0.89 -19.56
N GLY A 84 -3.36 0.07 -20.47
CA GLY A 84 -2.61 -0.46 -21.62
C GLY A 84 -3.43 -0.64 -22.90
N SER A 85 -4.39 0.25 -23.15
CA SER A 85 -5.21 0.19 -24.37
C SER A 85 -4.76 1.25 -25.36
N GLU A 86 -4.17 0.82 -26.46
CA GLU A 86 -3.82 1.67 -27.61
C GLU A 86 -5.09 2.23 -28.29
N ASP A 87 -6.24 1.59 -28.09
CA ASP A 87 -7.52 1.93 -28.72
C ASP A 87 -8.28 3.08 -28.03
N LEU A 88 -7.77 3.58 -26.91
CA LEU A 88 -8.38 4.71 -26.24
C LEU A 88 -7.86 6.01 -26.86
N SER A 89 -8.71 6.65 -27.66
CA SER A 89 -8.58 8.04 -28.14
C SER A 89 -8.66 9.08 -26.98
N ILE A 90 -8.15 8.72 -25.81
CA ILE A 90 -8.20 9.50 -24.59
C ILE A 90 -6.84 10.20 -24.45
N SER A 91 -6.86 11.52 -24.23
CA SER A 91 -5.67 12.38 -24.05
C SER A 91 -4.82 12.06 -22.81
N HIS A 92 -4.97 10.89 -22.20
CA HIS A 92 -4.40 10.52 -20.90
C HIS A 92 -3.64 9.18 -20.90
N THR A 93 -3.40 8.60 -22.08
CA THR A 93 -2.71 7.31 -22.23
C THR A 93 -1.34 7.29 -21.53
N GLU A 94 -0.61 8.39 -21.56
CA GLU A 94 0.69 8.52 -20.87
C GLU A 94 0.56 8.42 -19.34
N SER A 95 -0.51 9.00 -18.77
CA SER A 95 -0.75 8.95 -17.32
C SER A 95 -1.09 7.54 -16.87
N PHE A 96 -1.93 6.82 -17.61
CA PHE A 96 -2.27 5.44 -17.27
C PHE A 96 -1.09 4.49 -17.46
N LYS A 97 -0.29 4.69 -18.52
CA LYS A 97 0.96 3.95 -18.72
C LYS A 97 1.93 4.14 -17.54
N ALA A 98 2.08 5.37 -17.03
CA ALA A 98 2.93 5.62 -15.87
C ALA A 98 2.51 4.81 -14.64
N PHE A 99 1.21 4.59 -14.42
CA PHE A 99 0.72 3.72 -13.35
C PHE A 99 0.97 2.24 -13.63
N SER A 100 0.95 1.79 -14.89
CA SER A 100 1.38 0.43 -15.26
C SER A 100 2.87 0.24 -14.97
N ASP A 101 3.72 1.21 -15.33
CA ASP A 101 5.16 1.14 -15.10
C ASP A 101 5.48 1.16 -13.58
N LEU A 102 4.75 1.98 -12.80
CA LEU A 102 4.83 1.99 -11.34
C LEU A 102 4.38 0.64 -10.75
N ASN A 103 3.31 0.06 -11.29
CA ASN A 103 2.80 -1.24 -10.88
C ASN A 103 3.86 -2.35 -11.04
N GLU A 104 4.51 -2.40 -12.20
CA GLU A 104 5.62 -3.34 -12.45
C GLU A 104 6.78 -3.14 -11.47
N PHE A 105 7.17 -1.89 -11.23
CA PHE A 105 8.22 -1.57 -10.27
C PHE A 105 7.86 -2.04 -8.86
N LEU A 106 6.70 -1.65 -8.34
CA LEU A 106 6.26 -2.03 -6.99
C LEU A 106 6.11 -3.54 -6.84
N TYR A 107 5.56 -4.20 -7.86
CA TYR A 107 5.45 -5.66 -7.87
C TYR A 107 6.82 -6.35 -7.79
N SER A 108 7.83 -5.84 -8.52
CA SER A 108 9.20 -6.36 -8.43
C SER A 108 9.78 -6.22 -7.01
N GLN A 109 9.52 -5.09 -6.33
CA GLN A 109 9.96 -4.87 -4.96
C GLN A 109 9.24 -5.80 -3.98
N THR A 110 7.93 -5.99 -4.14
CA THR A 110 7.17 -6.97 -3.35
C THR A 110 7.77 -8.37 -3.44
N LEU A 111 8.12 -8.83 -4.65
CA LEU A 111 8.74 -10.15 -4.83
C LEU A 111 10.08 -10.26 -4.09
N CYS A 112 10.92 -9.22 -4.14
CA CYS A 112 12.16 -9.17 -3.39
C CYS A 112 11.91 -9.27 -1.87
N GLU A 113 10.94 -8.52 -1.35
CA GLU A 113 10.63 -8.52 0.09
C GLU A 113 10.02 -9.84 0.56
N LEU A 114 9.16 -10.47 -0.24
CA LEU A 114 8.65 -11.81 0.05
C LEU A 114 9.77 -12.85 0.11
N GLN A 115 10.75 -12.78 -0.80
CA GLN A 115 11.92 -13.66 -0.79
C GLN A 115 12.78 -13.42 0.47
N ASN A 116 13.05 -12.17 0.82
CA ASN A 116 13.80 -11.80 2.02
C ASN A 116 13.11 -12.29 3.30
N TYR A 117 11.78 -12.15 3.36
CA TYR A 117 10.97 -12.60 4.49
C TYR A 117 11.06 -14.12 4.67
N LYS A 118 10.97 -14.89 3.57
CA LYS A 118 11.13 -16.36 3.63
C LYS A 118 12.53 -16.78 4.07
N ASN A 119 13.58 -16.17 3.52
CA ASN A 119 14.95 -16.50 3.92
C ASN A 119 15.19 -16.25 5.42
N THR A 120 14.65 -15.15 5.95
CA THR A 120 14.76 -14.82 7.38
C THR A 120 14.02 -15.84 8.27
N GLN A 121 12.88 -16.36 7.81
CA GLN A 121 12.13 -17.41 8.51
C GLN A 121 12.88 -18.75 8.49
N GLU A 122 13.46 -19.14 7.35
CA GLU A 122 14.26 -20.37 7.23
C GLU A 122 15.50 -20.32 8.13
N ASP A 123 16.23 -19.21 8.15
CA ASP A 123 17.39 -19.02 9.02
C ASP A 123 17.03 -19.09 10.51
N ALA A 124 15.91 -18.50 10.91
CA ALA A 124 15.42 -18.58 12.30
C ALA A 124 15.08 -20.03 12.71
N ASN A 125 14.43 -20.78 11.82
CA ASN A 125 14.09 -22.19 12.06
C ASN A 125 15.34 -23.09 12.15
N ILE A 126 16.38 -22.83 11.36
CA ILE A 126 17.65 -23.56 11.43
C ILE A 126 18.35 -23.29 12.78
N VAL A 127 18.40 -22.03 13.22
CA VAL A 127 19.02 -21.67 14.50
C VAL A 127 18.31 -22.32 15.68
N GLU A 128 16.97 -22.33 15.70
CA GLU A 128 16.19 -23.01 16.75
C GLU A 128 16.42 -24.53 16.76
N SER A 129 16.53 -25.17 15.59
CA SER A 129 16.79 -26.61 15.48
C SER A 129 18.19 -27.03 15.94
N SER A 130 19.17 -26.10 15.88
CA SER A 130 20.55 -26.34 16.31
C SER A 130 20.77 -26.26 17.84
N GLY A 131 19.77 -25.77 18.58
CA GLY A 131 19.77 -25.65 20.04
C GLY A 131 19.38 -26.92 20.81
N MET A 132 18.82 -27.94 20.15
CA MET A 132 18.48 -29.24 20.77
C MET A 132 19.54 -30.29 20.44
N LYS A 133 20.52 -30.46 21.33
CA LYS A 133 21.36 -31.66 21.38
C LYS A 133 20.47 -32.88 21.68
N GLY A 134 20.20 -33.69 20.66
CA GLY A 134 19.57 -35.01 20.82
C GLY A 134 19.41 -35.73 19.49
N ASN A 135 20.32 -36.68 19.22
CA ASN A 135 20.37 -37.61 18.09
C ASN A 135 19.01 -37.93 17.41
N ILE A 136 18.80 -37.45 16.18
CA ILE A 136 17.79 -38.01 15.28
C ILE A 136 18.43 -38.26 13.90
N LYS A 137 18.34 -39.51 13.46
CA LYS A 137 18.81 -40.04 12.18
C LYS A 137 18.20 -39.25 11.01
N TRP A 138 19.07 -38.84 10.09
CA TRP A 138 18.72 -38.33 8.78
C TRP A 138 17.87 -39.36 8.02
N ASN A 139 16.59 -39.04 7.81
CA ASN A 139 15.78 -39.71 6.82
C ASN A 139 15.60 -38.74 5.64
N GLN A 140 16.26 -39.05 4.52
CA GLN A 140 16.10 -38.34 3.27
C GLN A 140 14.69 -38.58 2.74
N ASN A 141 13.80 -37.59 2.88
CA ASN A 141 12.62 -37.44 2.04
C ASN A 141 12.51 -35.96 1.63
N SER A 142 13.29 -35.57 0.61
CA SER A 142 13.32 -34.22 0.04
C SER A 142 12.21 -34.01 -1.01
N SER A 143 10.98 -34.42 -0.71
CA SER A 143 9.85 -34.24 -1.65
C SER A 143 8.91 -33.10 -1.29
N ALA A 144 8.91 -32.59 -0.05
CA ALA A 144 8.02 -31.50 0.36
C ALA A 144 8.55 -30.08 0.07
N LEU A 145 9.88 -29.91 -0.11
CA LEU A 145 10.52 -28.61 -0.37
C LEU A 145 10.37 -28.08 -1.81
N LYS A 146 9.77 -28.87 -2.71
CA LYS A 146 9.64 -28.50 -4.13
C LYS A 146 8.32 -27.80 -4.46
N ASP A 147 7.30 -27.93 -3.62
CA ASP A 147 5.98 -27.36 -3.91
C ASP A 147 5.88 -25.88 -3.53
N GLU A 148 6.45 -25.44 -2.40
CA GLU A 148 6.37 -24.03 -1.96
C GLU A 148 7.26 -23.04 -2.75
N LYS A 149 8.29 -23.54 -3.45
CA LYS A 149 9.11 -22.72 -4.36
C LYS A 149 8.35 -22.31 -5.63
N LYS A 150 7.26 -22.99 -5.95
CA LYS A 150 6.43 -22.70 -7.13
C LYS A 150 5.52 -21.49 -6.90
N ASP A 151 5.16 -21.19 -5.65
CA ASP A 151 4.12 -20.21 -5.34
C ASP A 151 4.56 -18.74 -5.48
N ILE A 152 5.85 -18.40 -5.27
CA ILE A 152 6.30 -17.00 -5.43
C ILE A 152 6.43 -16.62 -6.91
N CYS A 153 6.88 -17.56 -7.74
CA CYS A 153 6.98 -17.33 -9.19
C CYS A 153 5.62 -17.37 -9.90
N CYS A 154 4.53 -17.71 -9.21
CA CYS A 154 3.19 -17.77 -9.81
C CYS A 154 2.28 -16.60 -9.38
N MET A 155 2.76 -15.63 -8.60
CA MET A 155 1.97 -14.43 -8.40
C MET A 155 1.88 -13.65 -9.71
N ASP A 156 0.65 -13.38 -10.12
CA ASP A 156 0.40 -12.44 -11.20
C ASP A 156 0.71 -11.01 -10.71
N LEU A 157 1.11 -10.13 -11.63
CA LEU A 157 1.18 -8.70 -11.36
C LEU A 157 -0.12 -8.21 -10.73
N TYR A 158 -0.05 -7.16 -9.90
CA TYR A 158 -1.28 -6.54 -9.40
C TYR A 158 -2.12 -6.09 -10.59
N ASN A 159 -3.41 -6.45 -10.55
CA ASN A 159 -4.32 -6.26 -11.67
C ASN A 159 -5.04 -4.91 -11.66
N VAL A 160 -5.00 -4.19 -10.53
CA VAL A 160 -5.61 -2.88 -10.36
C VAL A 160 -4.80 -2.03 -9.37
N THR A 161 -4.94 -0.72 -9.47
CA THR A 161 -4.56 0.26 -8.46
C THR A 161 -5.73 1.21 -8.19
N LEU A 162 -6.00 1.46 -6.90
CA LEU A 162 -7.00 2.42 -6.47
C LEU A 162 -6.27 3.71 -6.04
N ILE A 163 -6.29 4.71 -6.90
CA ILE A 163 -5.67 6.00 -6.61
C ILE A 163 -6.52 6.78 -5.63
N ASN A 164 -5.87 7.47 -4.70
CA ASN A 164 -6.48 8.28 -3.67
C ASN A 164 -5.93 9.71 -3.73
N TYR A 165 -6.79 10.71 -3.60
CA TYR A 165 -6.44 12.11 -3.45
C TYR A 165 -7.31 12.77 -2.38
N MET A 166 -6.71 13.63 -1.58
CA MET A 166 -7.41 14.48 -0.63
C MET A 166 -6.58 15.73 -0.35
N ASP A 167 -7.21 16.90 -0.44
CA ASP A 167 -6.66 18.13 0.11
C ASP A 167 -7.22 18.31 1.53
N PRO A 168 -6.38 18.28 2.59
CA PRO A 168 -6.84 18.52 3.95
C PRO A 168 -7.42 19.93 4.18
N GLN A 169 -7.01 20.93 3.40
CA GLN A 169 -7.52 22.31 3.52
C GLN A 169 -8.95 22.44 3.01
N ASP A 170 -9.31 21.66 1.98
CA ASP A 170 -10.67 21.58 1.45
C ASP A 170 -11.54 20.57 2.22
N MET A 171 -11.01 19.91 3.26
CA MET A 171 -11.68 18.81 3.96
C MET A 171 -11.87 19.00 5.47
N ASP A 172 -12.92 19.76 5.81
CA ASP A 172 -13.23 20.18 7.19
C ASP A 172 -13.76 19.11 8.15
N TYR A 173 -14.20 17.94 7.65
CA TYR A 173 -14.94 16.95 8.47
C TYR A 173 -14.20 15.63 8.71
N LEU A 174 -12.87 15.71 8.89
CA LEU A 174 -12.07 14.54 9.26
C LEU A 174 -12.31 14.12 10.73
N LYS A 175 -12.48 12.82 10.93
CA LYS A 175 -12.66 12.21 12.26
C LYS A 175 -11.33 12.10 12.98
N GLU A 176 -11.36 12.25 14.31
CA GLU A 176 -10.23 11.85 15.17
C GLU A 176 -10.10 10.34 15.23
N GLU A 177 -8.85 9.85 15.28
CA GLU A 177 -8.54 8.46 15.55
C GLU A 177 -8.97 8.09 16.99
N PRO A 178 -9.77 7.03 17.18
CA PRO A 178 -10.50 6.83 18.44
C PRO A 178 -9.75 6.11 19.55
N TYR A 179 -8.60 5.47 19.31
CA TYR A 179 -7.99 4.53 20.26
C TYR A 179 -6.62 4.95 20.80
N PHE A 180 -5.78 5.55 19.96
CA PHE A 180 -4.36 5.77 20.24
C PHE A 180 -3.95 7.24 20.18
N GLY A 181 -4.87 8.15 19.81
CA GLY A 181 -4.60 9.57 19.74
C GLY A 181 -3.71 9.94 18.55
N MET A 182 -3.86 9.23 17.42
CA MET A 182 -3.07 9.45 16.21
C MET A 182 -3.51 10.66 15.37
N GLY A 183 -4.52 11.40 15.82
CA GLY A 183 -5.03 12.62 15.16
C GLY A 183 -6.07 12.35 14.08
N LYS A 184 -6.16 13.25 13.11
CA LYS A 184 -7.17 13.21 12.04
C LYS A 184 -6.94 12.05 11.07
N MET A 185 -8.02 11.39 10.67
CA MET A 185 -7.99 10.27 9.71
C MET A 185 -8.60 10.67 8.37
N ALA A 186 -7.81 10.61 7.30
CA ALA A 186 -8.32 10.64 5.92
C ALA A 186 -9.17 9.40 5.60
N VAL A 187 -8.71 8.24 6.09
CA VAL A 187 -9.41 6.95 6.00
C VAL A 187 -9.39 6.31 7.39
N SER A 188 -10.56 5.92 7.90
CA SER A 188 -10.67 5.28 9.21
C SER A 188 -10.13 3.85 9.20
N TRP A 189 -9.91 3.26 10.39
CA TRP A 189 -9.54 1.85 10.54
C TRP A 189 -10.42 0.91 9.70
N HIS A 190 -9.79 0.11 8.84
CA HIS A 190 -10.45 -0.87 7.97
C HIS A 190 -9.49 -2.02 7.62
N HIS A 191 -10.05 -3.06 7.01
CA HIS A 191 -9.30 -4.05 6.24
C HIS A 191 -9.68 -3.87 4.77
N ASP A 192 -8.74 -4.08 3.86
CA ASP A 192 -9.03 -4.05 2.43
C ASP A 192 -9.99 -5.19 2.07
N GLU A 193 -11.04 -4.86 1.32
CA GLU A 193 -12.06 -5.82 0.91
C GLU A 193 -11.71 -6.43 -0.46
N ASN A 194 -12.29 -7.59 -0.77
CA ASN A 194 -12.21 -8.23 -2.10
C ASN A 194 -10.78 -8.43 -2.65
N LEU A 195 -9.80 -8.58 -1.76
CA LEU A 195 -8.45 -9.03 -2.12
C LEU A 195 -8.41 -10.55 -2.27
N VAL A 196 -7.45 -11.04 -3.07
CA VAL A 196 -7.12 -12.46 -3.10
C VAL A 196 -6.56 -12.86 -1.74
N GLU A 197 -6.91 -14.04 -1.25
CA GLU A 197 -6.42 -14.50 0.05
C GLU A 197 -4.88 -14.53 0.06
N GLN A 198 -4.29 -13.94 1.10
CA GLN A 198 -2.83 -13.80 1.26
C GLN A 198 -2.12 -13.04 0.13
N SER A 199 -2.84 -12.28 -0.71
CA SER A 199 -2.20 -11.33 -1.63
C SER A 199 -1.62 -10.15 -0.87
N THR A 200 -0.58 -9.58 -1.45
CA THR A 200 0.09 -8.39 -0.91
C THR A 200 -0.57 -7.10 -1.43
N VAL A 201 -0.27 -5.98 -0.76
CA VAL A 201 -0.64 -4.64 -1.21
C VAL A 201 0.59 -3.76 -1.17
N ALA A 202 0.86 -3.04 -2.26
CA ALA A 202 1.91 -2.04 -2.35
C ALA A 202 1.29 -0.65 -2.53
N VAL A 203 1.82 0.35 -1.81
CA VAL A 203 1.33 1.73 -1.86
C VAL A 203 2.49 2.66 -2.09
N TYR A 204 2.34 3.56 -3.06
CA TYR A 204 3.23 4.69 -3.29
C TYR A 204 2.56 5.96 -2.77
N ASN A 205 3.23 6.69 -1.88
CA ASN A 205 2.74 7.94 -1.30
C ASN A 205 3.30 9.14 -2.07
N TYR A 206 2.44 10.11 -2.37
CA TYR A 206 2.84 11.38 -2.93
C TYR A 206 2.19 12.53 -2.17
N THR A 207 3.02 13.38 -1.57
CA THR A 207 2.58 14.63 -0.98
C THR A 207 2.96 15.75 -1.95
N TYR A 208 1.94 16.40 -2.51
CA TYR A 208 2.13 17.54 -3.39
C TYR A 208 2.37 18.81 -2.55
N GLU A 209 3.49 19.46 -2.80
CA GLU A 209 3.76 20.81 -2.32
C GLU A 209 3.90 21.72 -3.53
N GLU A 210 3.03 22.71 -3.67
CA GLU A 210 3.22 23.75 -4.67
C GLU A 210 4.47 24.55 -4.27
N SER A 211 5.47 24.59 -5.17
CA SER A 211 6.81 25.13 -4.93
C SER A 211 6.80 26.38 -4.04
N ALA A 212 7.44 26.26 -2.87
CA ALA A 212 7.45 27.21 -1.78
C ALA A 212 7.73 28.66 -2.22
N SER A 213 6.67 29.42 -2.47
CA SER A 213 6.69 30.88 -2.41
C SER A 213 6.11 31.32 -1.07
N ASN A 214 6.81 31.00 0.02
CA ASN A 214 6.97 31.84 1.22
C ASN A 214 7.57 31.03 2.37
N GLN A 215 8.81 31.37 2.73
CA GLN A 215 9.48 30.96 3.96
C GLN A 215 8.71 31.50 5.17
N TYR A 216 7.80 30.71 5.73
CA TYR A 216 7.43 30.82 7.14
C TYR A 216 7.28 29.41 7.70
N VAL A 217 8.23 29.05 8.57
CA VAL A 217 8.24 27.80 9.34
C VAL A 217 7.07 27.83 10.33
N LYS A 218 5.89 27.45 9.87
CA LYS A 218 4.87 26.84 10.73
C LYS A 218 5.22 25.36 10.81
N GLU A 219 5.13 24.78 12.01
CA GLU A 219 5.16 23.33 12.21
C GLU A 219 4.30 22.65 11.12
N ASP A 220 4.87 21.72 10.36
CA ASP A 220 4.25 21.11 9.18
C ASP A 220 2.91 20.45 9.57
N PRO A 221 1.77 21.07 9.26
CA PRO A 221 0.46 20.59 9.71
C PRO A 221 -0.02 19.37 8.89
N THR A 222 0.80 18.89 7.94
CA THR A 222 0.37 17.99 6.86
C THR A 222 1.27 16.78 6.64
N SER A 223 2.07 16.39 7.63
CA SER A 223 2.81 15.12 7.55
C SER A 223 1.83 13.94 7.48
N TRP A 224 1.82 13.26 6.34
CA TRP A 224 1.00 12.08 6.12
C TRP A 224 1.60 10.85 6.82
N HIS A 225 0.73 9.96 7.29
CA HIS A 225 1.12 8.74 7.97
C HIS A 225 0.21 7.59 7.57
N VAL A 226 0.74 6.36 7.62
CA VAL A 226 -0.07 5.15 7.69
C VAL A 226 -0.10 4.64 9.13
N GLY A 227 -1.30 4.44 9.66
CA GLY A 227 -1.53 3.85 10.97
C GLY A 227 -1.80 2.35 10.86
N LEU A 228 -1.31 1.57 11.81
CA LEU A 228 -1.57 0.14 11.93
C LEU A 228 -1.96 -0.25 13.36
N LYS A 229 -2.80 -1.27 13.45
CA LYS A 229 -3.19 -1.91 14.70
C LYS A 229 -3.46 -3.39 14.49
N ILE A 230 -3.32 -4.16 15.56
CA ILE A 230 -3.75 -5.57 15.57
C ILE A 230 -5.29 -5.60 15.59
N ALA A 231 -5.89 -6.48 14.79
CA ALA A 231 -7.34 -6.64 14.75
C ALA A 231 -7.88 -7.02 16.13
N TRP A 232 -9.01 -6.42 16.52
CA TRP A 232 -9.67 -6.65 17.82
C TRP A 232 -8.86 -6.25 19.07
N ASP A 233 -7.67 -5.64 18.91
CA ASP A 233 -6.81 -5.21 20.00
C ASP A 233 -6.67 -3.68 20.03
N ALA A 234 -6.92 -3.08 21.19
CA ALA A 234 -6.70 -1.66 21.46
C ALA A 234 -5.74 -1.43 22.66
N LYS A 235 -5.13 -2.51 23.17
CA LYS A 235 -4.16 -2.48 24.27
C LYS A 235 -2.73 -2.47 23.74
N THR A 236 -2.43 -3.30 22.74
CA THR A 236 -1.14 -3.20 22.04
C THR A 236 -1.08 -1.84 21.36
N PRO A 237 -0.03 -1.02 21.59
CA PRO A 237 0.04 0.29 20.98
C PRO A 237 -0.05 0.20 19.44
N GLY A 238 -0.77 1.13 18.81
CA GLY A 238 -0.76 1.22 17.36
C GLY A 238 0.61 1.66 16.85
N LEU A 239 0.94 1.29 15.61
CA LEU A 239 2.12 1.78 14.90
C LEU A 239 1.69 2.92 13.99
N ILE A 240 2.45 4.02 14.00
CA ILE A 240 2.29 5.13 13.07
C ILE A 240 3.59 5.27 12.27
N VAL A 241 3.50 5.21 10.95
CA VAL A 241 4.66 5.29 10.06
C VAL A 241 4.54 6.58 9.26
N PRO A 242 5.50 7.53 9.40
CA PRO A 242 5.50 8.74 8.59
C PRO A 242 5.76 8.40 7.13
N LEU A 243 5.04 9.10 6.24
CA LEU A 243 5.14 8.93 4.80
C LEU A 243 5.58 10.25 4.18
N ASN A 244 6.85 10.33 3.78
CA ASN A 244 7.34 11.46 3.00
C ASN A 244 6.88 11.32 1.55
N SER A 245 6.98 12.41 0.79
CA SER A 245 6.68 12.38 -0.64
C SER A 245 7.60 11.39 -1.37
N GLY A 246 7.02 10.43 -2.08
CA GLY A 246 7.72 9.36 -2.78
C GLY A 246 7.99 8.10 -1.96
N ASP A 247 7.70 8.07 -0.65
CA ASP A 247 7.84 6.84 0.13
C ASP A 247 6.83 5.78 -0.32
N SER A 248 7.22 4.51 -0.31
CA SER A 248 6.32 3.38 -0.55
C SER A 248 6.25 2.47 0.66
N TYR A 249 5.12 1.82 0.88
CA TYR A 249 5.00 0.75 1.88
C TYR A 249 4.31 -0.49 1.32
N PHE A 250 4.60 -1.63 1.93
CA PHE A 250 4.11 -2.94 1.51
C PHE A 250 3.45 -3.66 2.69
N MET A 251 2.31 -4.28 2.42
CA MET A 251 1.62 -5.20 3.32
C MET A 251 1.79 -6.61 2.73
N LEU A 252 2.57 -7.45 3.42
CA LEU A 252 2.94 -8.80 2.98
C LEU A 252 2.02 -9.90 3.53
#